data_AF-B6WAR5-F1
#
_entry.id   AF-B6WAR5-F1
#
_cell.length_a   1.000
_cell.length_b   1.000
_cell.length_c   1.000
_cell.angle_alpha   90.00
_cell.angle_beta   90.00
_cell.angle_gamma   90.00
#
_symmetry.space_group_name_H-M   'P 1'
#
loop_
_entity.id
_entity.type
_entity.pdbx_description
1 polymer ?
#
loop_
_entity_poly.entity_id
_entity_poly.type
_entity_poly.pdbx_seq_one_letter_code
_entity_poly.pdbx_strand_id
1 'polypeptide(L)'
;MKTDDILIHPSKLVGEIDAISSKSFAHRALIMAALSNNTTNIYINEFSKDINVTIDGLKNLGVGIEKNENYVKIIPPKEKIDQASIDMYESGSSLRFFYRSFFSFFKKYKNNRRKKTCPKTKP
;
A
#
# COMPACT_ATOMS: atom_id res chain seq x y z
N MET A 1 30.46 8.06 -0.69
CA MET A 1 29.37 8.74 0.05
C MET A 1 29.61 10.23 -0.12
N LYS A 2 28.74 10.96 -0.82
CA LYS A 2 28.86 12.43 -0.91
C LYS A 2 28.40 12.99 0.43
N THR A 3 29.31 13.66 1.14
CA THR A 3 28.97 14.51 2.28
C THR A 3 28.68 15.89 1.72
N ASP A 4 27.43 16.33 1.84
CA ASP A 4 27.09 17.72 1.59
C ASP A 4 27.56 18.54 2.81
N ASP A 5 28.52 19.43 2.61
CA ASP A 5 28.98 20.36 3.65
C ASP A 5 27.90 21.44 3.81
N ILE A 6 27.00 21.23 4.78
CA ILE A 6 25.93 22.19 5.09
C ILE A 6 26.47 23.22 6.09
N LEU A 7 26.77 24.41 5.60
CA LEU A 7 27.13 25.59 6.41
C LEU A 7 25.86 26.38 6.77
N ILE A 8 25.55 26.48 8.06
CA ILE A 8 24.38 27.22 8.57
C ILE A 8 24.86 28.53 9.21
N HIS A 9 24.35 29.66 8.72
CA HIS A 9 24.60 30.98 9.30
C HIS A 9 23.39 31.46 10.12
N PRO A 10 23.60 32.12 11.27
CA PRO A 10 22.49 32.65 12.08
C PRO A 10 21.64 33.64 11.28
N SER A 11 20.37 33.31 11.08
CA SER A 11 19.40 34.17 10.40
C SER A 11 17.98 33.79 10.84
N LYS A 12 17.01 34.69 10.66
CA LYS A 12 15.60 34.35 10.82
C LYS A 12 15.18 33.45 9.66
N LEU A 13 14.69 32.25 9.96
CA LEU A 13 14.12 31.34 8.96
C LEU A 13 12.77 31.91 8.49
N VAL A 14 12.67 32.24 7.21
CA VAL A 14 11.45 32.75 6.56
C VAL A 14 11.27 32.01 5.23
N GLY A 15 10.08 31.49 4.98
CA GLY A 15 9.75 30.79 3.74
C GLY A 15 8.44 30.00 3.89
N GLU A 16 7.81 29.70 2.77
CA GLU A 16 6.66 28.81 2.68
C GLU A 16 7.08 27.56 1.90
N ILE A 17 6.74 26.39 2.42
CA ILE A 17 7.01 25.11 1.76
C ILE A 17 5.72 24.31 1.75
N ASP A 18 5.42 23.66 0.62
CA ASP A 18 4.34 22.70 0.56
C ASP A 18 4.71 21.48 1.40
N ALA A 19 3.83 21.13 2.33
CA ALA A 19 4.05 19.96 3.17
C ALA A 19 3.97 18.69 2.32
N ILE A 20 5.07 17.93 2.30
CA ILE A 20 5.10 16.61 1.68
C ILE A 20 4.12 15.70 2.43
N SER A 21 3.36 14.89 1.68
CA SER A 21 2.47 13.90 2.28
C SER A 21 3.22 12.98 3.25
N SER A 22 2.75 12.88 4.50
CA SER A 22 3.42 12.05 5.50
C SER A 22 3.55 10.60 5.01
N LYS A 23 4.79 10.09 4.95
CA LYS A 23 5.09 8.70 4.59
C LYS A 23 4.22 7.71 5.38
N SER A 24 4.09 7.91 6.69
CA SER A 24 3.25 7.05 7.57
C SER A 24 1.77 7.07 7.21
N PHE A 25 1.26 8.21 6.75
CA PHE A 25 -0.13 8.34 6.31
C PHE A 25 -0.34 7.57 5.00
N ALA A 26 0.58 7.72 4.04
CA ALA A 26 0.52 7.01 2.76
C ALA A 26 0.49 5.49 2.95
N HIS A 27 1.35 4.93 3.81
CA HIS A 27 1.33 3.49 4.12
C HIS A 27 -0.04 3.03 4.64
N ARG A 28 -0.62 3.76 5.61
CA ARG A 28 -1.91 3.40 6.20
C ARG A 28 -3.02 3.49 5.17
N ALA A 29 -3.04 4.55 4.37
CA ALA A 29 -4.04 4.74 3.32
C ALA A 29 -4.02 3.60 2.29
N LEU A 30 -2.82 3.23 1.81
CA LEU A 30 -2.64 2.14 0.84
C LEU A 30 -3.14 0.80 1.38
N ILE A 31 -2.77 0.47 2.62
CA ILE A 31 -3.20 -0.77 3.27
C ILE A 31 -4.72 -0.79 3.49
N MET A 32 -5.30 0.31 3.97
CA MET A 32 -6.75 0.40 4.21
C MET A 32 -7.55 0.31 2.91
N ALA A 33 -7.06 0.94 1.84
CA ALA A 33 -7.67 0.83 0.52
C ALA A 33 -7.64 -0.60 -0.01
N ALA A 34 -6.52 -1.31 0.16
CA ALA A 34 -6.41 -2.72 -0.22
C ALA A 34 -7.35 -3.64 0.60
N LEU A 35 -7.59 -3.29 1.87
CA LEU A 35 -8.52 -3.96 2.76
C LEU A 35 -9.98 -3.52 2.59
N SER A 36 -10.26 -2.51 1.77
CA SER A 36 -11.63 -2.05 1.53
C SER A 36 -12.38 -3.03 0.60
N ASN A 37 -13.68 -2.81 0.38
CA ASN A 37 -14.48 -3.59 -0.58
C ASN A 37 -14.56 -2.93 -1.96
N ASN A 38 -14.15 -1.67 -2.07
CA ASN A 38 -14.38 -0.83 -3.24
C ASN A 38 -13.06 -0.31 -3.79
N THR A 39 -13.03 -0.03 -5.08
CA THR A 39 -11.91 0.69 -5.67
C THR A 39 -11.75 2.06 -5.01
N THR A 40 -10.53 2.40 -4.62
CA THR A 40 -10.21 3.63 -3.88
C THR A 40 -9.08 4.37 -4.57
N ASN A 41 -9.23 5.69 -4.74
CA ASN A 41 -8.18 6.56 -5.26
C ASN A 41 -7.50 7.29 -4.08
N ILE A 42 -6.17 7.22 -4.01
CA ILE A 42 -5.36 7.88 -2.99
C ILE A 42 -4.44 8.88 -3.68
N TYR A 43 -4.60 10.16 -3.36
CA TYR A 43 -3.72 11.21 -3.86
C TYR A 43 -2.43 11.25 -3.05
N ILE A 44 -1.29 11.05 -3.73
CA ILE A 44 0.04 11.00 -3.13
C ILE A 44 0.95 11.84 -4.02
N ASN A 45 1.43 12.97 -3.50
CA ASN A 45 2.27 13.89 -4.26
C ASN A 45 3.71 13.39 -4.41
N GLU A 46 4.19 12.52 -3.50
CA GLU A 46 5.55 11.99 -3.54
C GLU A 46 5.63 10.49 -3.22
N PHE A 47 6.37 9.76 -4.06
CA PHE A 47 6.62 8.34 -3.91
C PHE A 47 8.02 8.06 -3.39
N SER A 48 8.14 7.91 -2.08
CA SER A 48 9.38 7.44 -1.46
C SER A 48 9.64 5.94 -1.73
N LYS A 49 10.88 5.49 -1.55
CA LYS A 49 11.26 4.06 -1.66
C LYS A 49 10.35 3.15 -0.83
N ASP A 50 10.07 3.51 0.42
CA ASP A 50 9.22 2.71 1.31
C ASP A 50 7.77 2.60 0.80
N ILE A 51 7.22 3.68 0.23
CA ILE A 51 5.88 3.68 -0.35
C ILE A 51 5.84 2.72 -1.54
N ASN A 52 6.86 2.72 -2.40
CA ASN A 52 6.95 1.80 -3.52
C ASN A 52 7.07 0.35 -3.06
N VAL A 53 7.88 0.05 -2.03
CA VAL A 53 7.96 -1.28 -1.42
C VAL A 53 6.60 -1.75 -0.89
N THR A 54 5.84 -0.87 -0.26
CA THR A 54 4.48 -1.19 0.21
C THR A 54 3.53 -1.47 -0.97
N ILE A 55 3.59 -0.67 -2.03
CA ILE A 55 2.80 -0.87 -3.24
C ILE A 55 3.11 -2.24 -3.87
N ASP A 56 4.39 -2.58 -4.00
CA ASP A 56 4.79 -3.84 -4.62
C ASP A 56 4.42 -5.04 -3.74
N GLY A 57 4.53 -4.92 -2.42
CA GLY A 57 3.99 -5.92 -1.49
C GLY A 57 2.47 -6.11 -1.64
N LEU A 58 1.71 -5.03 -1.85
CA LEU A 58 0.26 -5.11 -2.08
C LEU A 58 -0.07 -5.74 -3.45
N LYS A 59 0.70 -5.45 -4.50
CA LYS A 59 0.54 -6.11 -5.81
C LYS A 59 0.79 -7.62 -5.71
N ASN A 60 1.81 -8.04 -4.93
CA ASN A 60 2.07 -9.46 -4.69
C ASN A 60 0.94 -10.12 -3.87
N LEU A 61 0.24 -9.33 -3.05
CA LEU A 61 -1.05 -9.68 -2.45
C LEU A 61 -2.24 -9.49 -3.41
N GLY A 62 -2.03 -9.54 -4.73
CA GLY A 62 -3.08 -9.56 -5.76
C GLY A 62 -4.00 -8.35 -5.76
N VAL A 63 -3.61 -7.27 -5.08
CA VAL A 63 -4.28 -5.98 -5.16
C VAL A 63 -3.96 -5.39 -6.53
N GLY A 64 -4.97 -5.01 -7.31
CA GLY A 64 -4.76 -4.26 -8.53
C GLY A 64 -4.33 -2.84 -8.17
N ILE A 65 -3.19 -2.38 -8.69
CA ILE A 65 -2.69 -1.04 -8.42
C ILE A 65 -2.37 -0.34 -9.73
N GLU A 66 -3.04 0.79 -9.97
CA GLU A 66 -2.80 1.70 -11.10
C GLU A 66 -2.20 2.99 -10.56
N LYS A 67 -0.97 3.33 -10.98
CA LYS A 67 -0.28 4.54 -10.57
C LYS A 67 -0.41 5.60 -11.67
N ASN A 68 -0.85 6.80 -11.29
CA ASN A 68 -0.86 7.99 -12.12
C ASN A 68 0.07 9.05 -11.52
N GLU A 69 0.19 10.22 -12.16
CA GLU A 69 1.06 11.30 -11.71
C GLU A 69 0.75 11.77 -10.29
N ASN A 70 -0.53 11.96 -9.96
CA ASN A 70 -0.96 12.56 -8.69
C ASN A 70 -1.72 11.60 -7.76
N TYR A 71 -2.03 10.39 -8.22
CA TYR A 71 -2.80 9.44 -7.41
C TYR A 71 -2.50 7.98 -7.74
N VAL A 72 -2.80 7.12 -6.77
CA VAL A 72 -2.79 5.67 -6.87
C VAL A 72 -4.22 5.17 -6.77
N LYS A 73 -4.67 4.43 -7.78
CA LYS A 73 -5.93 3.71 -7.74
C LYS A 73 -5.69 2.29 -7.27
N ILE A 74 -6.33 1.94 -6.16
CA ILE A 74 -6.25 0.65 -5.49
C ILE A 74 -7.54 -0.12 -5.78
N ILE A 75 -7.39 -1.30 -6.35
CA ILE A 75 -8.47 -2.23 -6.69
C ILE A 75 -8.32 -3.44 -5.77
N PRO A 76 -9.20 -3.61 -4.77
CA PRO A 76 -9.15 -4.76 -3.87
C PRO A 76 -9.24 -6.09 -4.66
N PRO A 77 -8.51 -7.13 -4.24
CA PRO A 77 -8.57 -8.44 -4.89
C PRO A 77 -9.97 -9.04 -4.79
N LYS A 78 -10.41 -9.72 -5.84
CA LYS A 78 -11.70 -10.44 -5.86
C LYS A 78 -11.57 -11.88 -5.34
N GLU A 79 -10.37 -12.44 -5.41
CA GLU A 79 -10.10 -13.85 -5.13
C GLU A 79 -9.07 -14.02 -4.02
N LYS A 80 -9.08 -15.21 -3.41
CA LYS A 80 -8.14 -15.57 -2.36
C LYS A 80 -6.76 -15.83 -2.96
N ILE A 81 -5.73 -15.44 -2.22
CA ILE A 81 -4.34 -15.70 -2.57
C ILE A 81 -3.84 -16.77 -1.63
N ASP A 82 -3.41 -17.89 -2.20
CA ASP A 82 -2.98 -19.04 -1.43
C ASP A 82 -1.53 -18.90 -0.96
N GLN A 83 -0.68 -18.20 -1.73
CA GLN A 83 0.70 -17.88 -1.39
C GLN A 83 1.08 -16.51 -1.96
N ALA A 84 1.72 -15.68 -1.15
CA ALA A 84 2.31 -14.42 -1.59
C ALA A 84 3.73 -14.31 -1.01
N SER A 85 4.71 -14.09 -1.89
CA SER A 85 6.06 -13.71 -1.49
C SER A 85 6.15 -12.19 -1.47
N ILE A 86 6.61 -11.62 -0.36
CA ILE A 86 6.72 -10.17 -0.20
C ILE A 86 8.15 -9.88 0.22
N ASP A 87 8.87 -9.16 -0.62
CA ASP A 87 10.19 -8.63 -0.29
C ASP A 87 10.03 -7.19 0.22
N MET A 88 10.45 -6.97 1.46
CA MET A 88 10.36 -5.68 2.15
C MET A 88 11.71 -4.94 2.19
N TYR A 89 12.77 -5.53 1.61
CA TYR A 89 14.13 -5.00 1.65
C TYR A 89 14.53 -4.51 3.06
N GLU A 90 15.16 -3.33 3.16
CA GLU A 90 15.59 -2.67 4.41
C GLU A 90 14.44 -1.90 5.12
N SER A 91 13.19 -2.02 4.68
CA SER A 91 12.08 -1.21 5.18
C SER A 91 11.42 -1.81 6.42
N GLY A 92 12.07 -1.63 7.59
CA GLY A 92 11.57 -2.12 8.87
C GLY A 92 10.20 -1.54 9.29
N SER A 93 9.90 -0.31 8.88
CA SER A 93 8.60 0.34 9.09
C SER A 93 7.51 -0.33 8.24
N SER A 94 7.79 -0.57 6.95
CA SER A 94 6.87 -1.28 6.06
C SER A 94 6.58 -2.66 6.60
N LEU A 95 7.58 -3.46 6.98
CA LEU A 95 7.37 -4.79 7.56
C LEU A 95 6.45 -4.75 8.80
N ARG A 96 6.67 -3.81 9.73
CA ARG A 96 5.87 -3.72 10.97
C ARG A 96 4.41 -3.33 10.69
N PHE A 97 4.16 -2.40 9.78
CA PHE A 97 2.79 -2.03 9.38
C PHE A 97 2.11 -3.12 8.53
N PHE A 98 2.89 -3.78 7.68
CA PHE A 98 2.40 -4.82 6.78
C PHE A 98 2.08 -6.11 7.51
N TYR A 99 2.92 -6.57 8.45
CA TYR A 99 2.72 -7.84 9.17
C TYR A 99 1.37 -7.91 9.89
N ARG A 100 0.97 -6.83 10.58
CA ARG A 100 -0.32 -6.78 11.27
C ARG A 100 -1.49 -6.80 10.27
N SER A 101 -1.32 -6.10 9.16
CA SER A 101 -2.36 -5.95 8.14
C SER A 101 -2.51 -7.19 7.26
N PHE A 102 -1.41 -7.91 7.04
CA PHE A 102 -1.32 -9.17 6.31
C PHE A 102 -2.20 -10.24 6.95
N PHE A 103 -2.15 -10.40 8.27
CA PHE A 103 -3.01 -11.37 8.96
C PHE A 103 -4.51 -11.05 8.80
N SER A 104 -4.88 -9.76 8.86
CA SER A 104 -6.26 -9.31 8.64
C SER A 104 -6.72 -9.57 7.20
N PHE A 105 -5.84 -9.31 6.24
CA PHE A 105 -6.07 -9.56 4.82
C PHE A 105 -6.36 -11.04 4.55
N PHE A 106 -5.53 -11.95 5.06
CA PHE A 106 -5.78 -13.39 4.95
C PHE A 106 -7.09 -13.82 5.64
N LYS A 107 -7.44 -13.25 6.80
CA LYS A 107 -8.70 -13.56 7.48
C LYS A 107 -9.92 -13.11 6.68
N LYS A 108 -9.87 -11.91 6.07
CA LYS A 108 -10.95 -11.37 5.22
C LYS A 108 -11.22 -12.29 4.02
N TYR A 109 -10.17 -12.76 3.35
CA TYR A 109 -10.31 -13.63 2.18
C TYR A 109 -10.40 -15.13 2.50
N LYS A 110 -10.28 -15.55 3.78
CA LYS A 110 -10.52 -16.95 4.22
C LYS A 110 -12.00 -17.32 4.31
N ASN A 111 -12.92 -16.36 4.44
CA ASN A 111 -14.31 -16.64 4.86
C ASN A 111 -15.37 -16.67 3.72
N ASN A 112 -14.98 -16.50 2.45
CA ASN A 112 -15.94 -16.37 1.34
C ASN A 112 -16.26 -17.69 0.60
N ARG A 113 -16.32 -18.82 1.34
CA ARG A 113 -16.54 -20.18 0.79
C ARG A 113 -17.99 -20.67 0.78
N ARG A 114 -19.00 -19.80 0.94
CA ARG A 114 -20.42 -20.20 0.86
C ARG A 114 -21.18 -19.33 -0.11
N LYS A 115 -21.16 -19.71 -1.39
CA LYS A 115 -22.28 -19.71 -2.36
C LYS A 115 -21.75 -19.79 -3.80
N LYS A 116 -21.36 -20.99 -4.21
CA LYS A 116 -21.54 -21.44 -5.59
C LYS A 116 -22.09 -22.87 -5.53
N THR A 117 -23.39 -22.96 -5.30
CA THR A 117 -24.18 -24.16 -5.60
C THR A 117 -25.35 -23.72 -6.45
N CYS A 118 -25.33 -24.09 -7.73
CA CYS A 118 -26.49 -24.55 -8.51
C CYS A 118 -26.11 -24.64 -9.99
N PRO A 119 -26.83 -25.44 -10.79
CA PRO A 119 -27.35 -26.77 -10.52
C PRO A 119 -26.82 -27.78 -11.55
N LYS A 120 -26.84 -29.08 -11.23
CA LYS A 120 -26.64 -30.12 -12.25
C LYS A 120 -27.83 -30.05 -13.22
N THR A 121 -27.58 -29.69 -14.48
CA THR A 121 -28.53 -29.90 -15.57
C THR A 121 -28.01 -31.02 -16.46
N LYS A 122 -28.51 -32.23 -16.23
CA LYS A 122 -28.73 -33.27 -17.24
C LYS A 122 -30.16 -33.74 -17.05
N PRO A 123 -30.91 -33.88 -18.14
CA PRO A 123 -31.08 -35.22 -18.70
C PRO A 123 -30.34 -35.38 -20.03
#